data_AF-A0A2J6MQF5-F1
#
_entry.id   AF-A0A2J6MQF5-F1
#
_cell.length_a   1.000
_cell.length_b   1.000
_cell.length_c   1.000
_cell.angle_alpha   90.00
_cell.angle_beta   90.00
_cell.angle_gamma   90.00
#
_symmetry.space_group_name_H-M   'P 1'
#
loop_
_entity.id
_entity.type
_entity.pdbx_description
1 polymer ?
#
loop_
_entity_poly.entity_id
_entity_poly.type
_entity_poly.pdbx_seq_one_letter_code
_entity_poly.pdbx_strand_id
1 'polypeptide(L)' 'WVLLPFVPDWRWLLGRDDSPWYPSLRLFRQPARGDWASAISSLADALGHFAALAQN' A
#
# COMPACT_ATOMS: atom_id res chain seq x y z
N TRP A 1 5.02 -5.18 0.57
CA TRP A 1 3.91 -4.22 0.33
C TRP A 1 2.61 -4.89 0.74
N VAL A 2 1.59 -4.14 1.15
CA VAL A 2 0.33 -4.70 1.66
C VAL A 2 -0.87 -3.89 1.20
N LEU A 3 -1.90 -4.55 0.68
CA LEU A 3 -3.22 -3.96 0.41
C LEU A 3 -4.09 -4.01 1.66
N LEU A 4 -4.74 -2.90 1.99
CA LEU A 4 -5.59 -2.76 3.17
C LEU A 4 -7.03 -2.38 2.77
N PRO A 5 -8.04 -3.00 3.40
CA PRO A 5 -9.43 -2.60 3.20
C PRO A 5 -9.69 -1.19 3.75
N PHE A 6 -10.83 -0.60 3.39
CA PHE A 6 -11.23 0.73 3.85
C PHE A 6 -11.26 0.84 5.39
N VAL A 7 -11.64 -0.24 6.08
CA VAL A 7 -11.54 -0.34 7.55
C VAL A 7 -10.47 -1.39 7.88
N PRO A 8 -9.21 -0.98 8.09
CA PRO A 8 -8.14 -1.91 8.44
C PRO A 8 -8.16 -2.26 9.94
N ASP A 9 -7.49 -3.36 10.27
CA ASP A 9 -7.15 -3.70 11.67
C ASP A 9 -6.23 -2.64 12.32
N TRP A 10 -6.28 -2.54 13.64
CA TRP A 10 -5.60 -1.49 14.41
C TRP A 10 -4.07 -1.49 14.22
N ARG A 11 -3.47 -2.65 13.91
CA ARG A 11 -2.02 -2.80 13.65
C ARG A 11 -1.55 -2.11 12.38
N TRP A 12 -2.44 -1.51 11.60
CA TRP A 12 -2.07 -0.77 10.41
C TRP A 12 -2.11 0.74 10.60
N LEU A 13 -2.63 1.23 11.73
CA LEU A 13 -2.79 2.66 12.04
C LEU A 13 -3.51 3.43 10.91
N LEU A 14 -3.67 4.74 11.06
CA LEU A 14 -4.28 5.63 10.07
C LEU A 14 -3.36 6.81 9.78
N GLY A 15 -3.54 7.43 8.60
CA GLY A 15 -2.78 8.62 8.19
C GLY A 15 -1.33 8.37 7.79
N ARG A 16 -0.96 7.11 7.51
CA ARG A 16 0.40 6.71 7.15
C ARG A 16 0.44 5.53 6.18
N ASP A 17 1.51 5.44 5.41
CA ASP A 17 1.73 4.40 4.39
C ASP A 17 2.87 3.43 4.76
N ASP A 18 3.41 3.52 5.98
CA ASP A 18 4.42 2.63 6.55
C ASP A 18 3.86 1.78 7.70
N SER A 19 4.65 0.80 8.16
CA SER A 19 4.33 -0.01 9.35
C SER A 19 5.42 0.12 10.41
N PRO A 20 5.09 0.57 11.65
CA PRO A 20 6.04 0.58 12.76
C PRO A 20 6.62 -0.80 13.11
N TRP A 21 5.88 -1.87 12.81
CA TRP A 21 6.27 -3.25 13.11
C TRP A 21 7.00 -3.94 11.97
N TYR A 22 6.81 -3.48 10.73
CA TYR A 22 7.43 -4.06 9.53
C TYR A 22 8.01 -2.94 8.66
N PRO A 23 9.22 -2.44 9.00
CA PRO A 23 9.77 -1.22 8.40
C PRO A 23 9.99 -1.29 6.87
N SER A 24 10.09 -2.49 6.30
CA SER A 24 10.25 -2.69 4.85
C SER A 24 8.92 -2.72 4.09
N LEU A 25 7.77 -2.68 4.77
CA LEU A 25 6.47 -2.71 4.12
C LEU A 25 5.94 -1.30 3.85
N ARG A 26 5.41 -1.12 2.64
CA ARG A 26 4.54 -0.01 2.25
C ARG A 26 3.08 -0.47 2.18
N LEU A 27 2.18 0.37 2.68
CA LEU A 27 0.74 0.12 2.81
C LEU A 27 -0.02 0.86 1.70
N PHE A 28 -0.99 0.17 1.09
CA PHE A 28 -1.86 0.69 0.04
C PHE A 28 -3.31 0.50 0.48
N ARG A 29 -4.07 1.58 0.62
CA ARG A 29 -5.38 1.57 1.28
C ARG A 29 -6.49 1.83 0.28
N GLN A 30 -7.59 1.11 0.40
CA GLN A 30 -8.83 1.50 -0.28
C GLN A 30 -9.24 2.92 0.16
N PRO A 31 -9.50 3.85 -0.77
CA PRO A 31 -9.97 5.18 -0.43
C PRO A 31 -11.46 5.19 -0.04
N ALA A 32 -12.23 4.21 -0.52
CA ALA A 32 -13.65 4.01 -0.23
C ALA A 32 -13.97 2.51 -0.15
N ARG A 33 -15.05 2.14 0.54
CA ARG A 33 -15.48 0.73 0.66
C ARG A 33 -15.68 0.12 -0.73
N GLY A 34 -14.93 -0.95 -1.01
CA GLY A 34 -15.03 -1.70 -2.26
C GLY A 34 -14.20 -1.14 -3.41
N ASP A 35 -13.58 0.04 -3.25
CA ASP A 35 -12.67 0.60 -4.24
C ASP A 35 -11.28 -0.03 -4.14
N TRP A 36 -11.22 -1.33 -4.45
CA TRP A 36 -9.97 -2.06 -4.60
C TRP A 36 -9.19 -1.62 -5.84
N ALA A 37 -9.89 -1.14 -6.87
CA ALA A 37 -9.28 -0.73 -8.13
C ALA A 37 -8.25 0.39 -7.91
N SER A 38 -8.60 1.43 -7.15
CA SER A 38 -7.67 2.52 -6.83
C SER A 38 -6.46 2.02 -6.03
N ALA A 39 -6.67 1.17 -5.01
CA ALA A 39 -5.57 0.65 -4.19
C ALA A 39 -4.61 -0.25 -5.00
N ILE A 40 -5.15 -1.07 -5.91
CA ILE A 40 -4.36 -1.93 -6.81
C ILE A 40 -3.61 -1.08 -7.84
N SER A 41 -4.23 -0.04 -8.40
CA SER A 41 -3.55 0.87 -9.34
C SER A 41 -2.33 1.52 -8.67
N SER A 42 -2.50 2.08 -7.46
CA SER A 42 -1.37 2.68 -6.73
C SER A 42 -0.26 1.67 -6.40
N LEU A 43 -0.62 0.41 -6.11
CA LEU A 43 0.34 -0.68 -5.90
C LEU A 43 1.11 -0.99 -7.18
N ALA A 44 0.42 -1.09 -8.32
CA ALA A 44 1.01 -1.39 -9.62
C ALA A 44 1.99 -0.28 -10.05
N ASP A 45 1.60 0.98 -9.87
CA ASP A 45 2.47 2.13 -10.17
C ASP A 45 3.74 2.08 -9.33
N ALA A 46 3.62 1.80 -8.02
CA ALA A 46 4.79 1.64 -7.17
C ALA A 46 5.69 0.50 -7.66
N LEU A 47 5.13 -0.64 -8.09
CA LEU A 47 5.87 -1.82 -8.55
C LEU A 47 6.65 -1.50 -9.81
N GLY A 48 6.03 -0.77 -10.74
CA GLY A 48 6.69 -0.27 -11.95
C GLY A 48 7.92 0.57 -11.62
N HIS A 49 7.80 1.53 -10.69
CA HIS A 49 8.93 2.35 -10.26
C HIS A 49 10.03 1.53 -9.58
N PHE A 50 9.67 0.61 -8.69
CA PHE A 50 10.64 -0.25 -8.00
C PHE A 50 11.43 -1.12 -9.00
N ALA A 51 10.72 -1.72 -9.97
CA ALA A 51 11.34 -2.55 -11.00
C ALA A 51 12.28 -1.73 -11.90
N ALA A 52 11.92 -0.49 -12.25
CA ALA A 52 12.78 0.39 -13.04
C ALA A 52 14.07 0.76 -12.29
N LEU A 53 13.99 1.01 -10.98
CA LEU A 53 15.16 1.29 -10.15
C LEU A 53 16.09 0.09 -9.99
N ALA A 54 15.55 -1.14 -9.97
CA ALA A 54 16.33 -2.37 -9.85
C ALA A 54 17.09 -2.76 -11.13
N GLN A 55 16.81 -2.11 -12.26
CA GLN A 55 17.45 -2.39 -13.55
C GLN A 55 18.64 -1.45 -13.86
N ASN A 56 18.91 -0.47 -12.99
CA ASN A 56 20.06 0.45 -13.05
C ASN A 56 21.14 0.02 -12.04
#